data_AF-A0A5C4MC10-F1
#
_entry.id   AF-A0A5C4MC10-F1
#
_cell.length_a   1.000
_cell.length_b   1.000
_cell.length_c   1.000
_cell.angle_alpha   90.00
_cell.angle_beta   90.00
_cell.angle_gamma   90.00
#
_symmetry.space_group_name_H-M   'P 1'
#
loop_
_entity.id
_entity.type
_entity.pdbx_description
1 polymer ?
#
loop_
_entity_poly.entity_id
_entity_poly.type
_entity_poly.pdbx_seq_one_letter_code
_entity_poly.pdbx_strand_id
1 'polypeptide(L)' 'MCPVPATIEELVDLLDLERLEEDLYRGGHPTDSDLTRVFGGQVAAQAL' A
#
# COMPACT_ATOMS: atom_id res chain seq x y z
N MET A 1 -7.92 14.66 -6.81
CA MET A 1 -9.02 14.40 -5.86
C MET A 1 -8.85 12.95 -5.42
N CYS A 2 -8.47 12.76 -4.14
CA CYS A 2 -8.21 11.53 -3.39
C CYS A 2 -7.10 10.57 -3.90
N PRO A 3 -5.93 10.53 -3.23
CA PRO A 3 -4.96 9.46 -3.42
C PRO A 3 -4.88 8.56 -2.18
N VAL A 4 -6.03 7.99 -1.87
CA VAL A 4 -6.24 6.96 -0.85
C VAL A 4 -7.27 6.03 -1.48
N PRO A 5 -7.15 4.69 -1.34
CA PRO A 5 -8.12 3.77 -1.91
C PRO A 5 -9.55 4.20 -1.55
N ALA A 6 -10.35 4.45 -2.58
CA ALA A 6 -11.73 4.91 -2.50
C ALA A 6 -12.71 3.73 -2.41
N THR A 7 -12.26 2.52 -2.77
CA THR A 7 -13.01 1.28 -2.68
C THR A 7 -12.29 0.25 -1.82
N ILE A 8 -13.01 -0.79 -1.41
CA ILE A 8 -12.41 -1.93 -0.69
C ILE A 8 -11.50 -2.70 -1.63
N GLU A 9 -11.87 -2.83 -2.91
CA GLU A 9 -11.06 -3.50 -3.93
C GLU A 9 -9.70 -2.82 -4.08
N GLU A 10 -9.65 -1.49 -4.19
CA GLU A 10 -8.39 -0.74 -4.27
C GLU A 10 -7.54 -0.88 -2.99
N LEU A 11 -8.19 -0.99 -1.83
CA LEU A 11 -7.48 -1.26 -0.57
C LEU A 11 -6.89 -2.67 -0.55
N VAL A 12 -7.64 -3.67 -1.01
CA VAL A 12 -7.17 -5.05 -1.08
C VAL A 12 -5.99 -5.16 -2.05
N ASP A 13 -6.09 -4.54 -3.23
CA ASP A 13 -5.01 -4.51 -4.22
C ASP A 13 -3.73 -3.84 -3.67
N LEU A 14 -3.88 -2.79 -2.84
CA LEU A 14 -2.74 -2.13 -2.19
C LEU A 14 -2.06 -3.02 -1.13
N LEU A 15 -2.79 -3.96 -0.54
CA LEU A 15 -2.27 -4.90 0.45
C LEU A 15 -1.69 -6.17 -0.17
N ASP A 16 -1.90 -6.41 -1.46
CA ASP A 16 -1.26 -7.49 -2.19
C ASP A 16 0.18 -7.12 -2.54
N LEU A 17 1.14 -7.68 -1.80
CA LEU A 17 2.55 -7.32 -1.92
C LEU A 17 3.27 -8.11 -2.99
N GLU A 18 4.12 -7.42 -3.75
CA GLU A 18 5.06 -8.08 -4.65
C GLU A 18 6.11 -8.84 -3.83
N ARG A 19 6.17 -10.16 -3.98
CA ARG A 19 7.26 -10.97 -3.42
C ARG A 19 8.48 -10.89 -4.31
N LEU A 20 9.59 -10.39 -3.76
CA LEU A 20 10.86 -10.31 -4.45
C LEU A 20 11.70 -11.57 -4.22
N GLU A 21 11.79 -12.04 -2.96
CA GLU A 21 12.57 -13.21 -2.54
C GLU A 21 11.89 -13.93 -1.35
N GLU A 22 12.55 -14.96 -0.79
CA GLU A 22 12.15 -15.57 0.49
C GLU A 22 12.23 -14.50 1.59
N ASP A 23 11.12 -14.31 2.32
CA ASP A 23 10.96 -13.30 3.37
C ASP A 23 11.18 -11.83 2.94
N LEU A 24 11.19 -11.53 1.63
CA LEU A 24 11.35 -10.17 1.10
C LEU A 24 10.18 -9.76 0.20
N TYR A 25 9.47 -8.72 0.62
CA TYR A 25 8.28 -8.20 -0.05
C TYR A 25 8.38 -6.69 -0.27
N ARG A 26 7.80 -6.21 -1.37
CA ARG A 26 7.71 -4.78 -1.71
C ARG A 26 6.26 -4.32 -1.58
N GLY A 27 6.03 -3.37 -0.67
CA GLY A 27 4.78 -2.64 -0.58
C GLY A 27 4.70 -1.48 -1.55
N GLY A 28 3.52 -1.27 -2.12
CA GLY A 28 3.18 -0.11 -2.93
C GLY A 28 2.64 1.05 -2.10
N HIS A 29 2.58 2.24 -2.69
CA HIS A 29 1.81 3.39 -2.22
C HIS A 29 1.17 4.06 -3.44
N PRO A 30 -0.06 4.61 -3.34
CA PRO A 30 -0.71 5.25 -4.46
C PRO A 30 0.17 6.33 -5.11
N THR A 31 0.43 6.20 -6.41
CA THR A 31 1.36 7.07 -7.16
C THR A 31 0.85 8.49 -7.29
N ASP A 32 -0.48 8.67 -7.29
CA ASP A 32 -1.14 9.97 -7.35
C ASP A 32 -1.22 10.66 -5.97
N SER A 33 -0.54 10.12 -4.96
CA SER A 33 -0.46 10.71 -3.63
C SER A 33 0.30 12.01 -3.62
N ASP A 34 -0.44 13.10 -3.43
CA ASP A 34 0.09 14.43 -3.11
C ASP A 34 0.86 14.43 -1.76
N LEU A 35 0.71 13.38 -0.94
CA LEU A 35 1.40 13.25 0.33
C LEU A 35 2.75 12.55 0.14
N THR A 36 3.83 13.23 0.53
CA THR A 36 5.19 12.66 0.56
C THR A 36 5.40 11.63 1.70
N ARG A 37 4.34 11.16 2.35
CA ARG A 37 4.41 10.29 3.54
C ARG A 37 3.38 9.18 3.44
N VAL A 38 3.81 7.98 3.83
CA VAL A 38 2.93 6.80 3.92
C VAL A 38 2.20 6.83 5.27
N PHE A 39 0.92 6.47 5.25
CA PHE A 39 0.13 6.35 6.47
C PHE A 39 0.60 5.16 7.32
N GLY A 40 0.78 5.36 8.63
CA GLY A 40 1.26 4.30 9.53
C GLY A 40 0.38 3.04 9.53
N GLY A 41 -0.94 3.20 9.38
CA GLY A 41 -1.86 2.07 9.26
C GLY A 41 -1.64 1.23 7.98
N GLN A 42 -1.24 1.86 6.88
CA GLN A 42 -0.86 1.15 5.65
C GLN A 42 0.40 0.31 5.89
N VAL A 43 1.44 0.91 6.48
CA VAL A 43 2.69 0.19 6.78
C VAL A 43 2.46 -0.98 7.71
N ALA A 44 1.63 -0.78 8.75
CA ALA A 44 1.28 -1.86 9.68
C ALA A 44 0.50 -2.98 8.98
N ALA A 45 -0.48 -2.64 8.14
CA ALA A 45 -1.29 -3.63 7.42
C ALA A 45 -0.48 -4.43 6.40
N GLN A 46 0.46 -3.79 5.69
CA GLN A 46 1.37 -4.47 4.75
C GLN A 46 2.41 -5.33 5.49
N ALA A 47 2.71 -5.06 6.75
CA ALA A 47 3.70 -5.82 7.52
C ALA A 47 3.12 -7.00 8.31
N LEU A 48 1.79 -7.15 8.36
CA LEU A 48 1.07 -8.21 9.07
C LEU A 48 0.95 -9.47 8.22
#